data_AF-A0A072V7Y1-F1
#
_entry.id   AF-A0A072V7Y1-F1
#
_cell.length_a   1.000
_cell.length_b   1.000
_cell.length_c   1.000
_cell.angle_alpha   90.00
_cell.angle_beta   90.00
_cell.angle_gamma   90.00
#
_symmetry.space_group_name_H-M   'P 1'
#
loop_
_entity.id
_entity.type
_entity.pdbx_description
1 polymer ?
#
loop_
_entity_poly.entity_id
_entity_poly.type
_entity_poly.pdbx_seq_one_letter_code
_entity_poly.pdbx_strand_id
1 'polypeptide(L)' 'MAKIMKFVHAMILFLFLFAINVTAFRDPCNFDFDCRNSNCTAPYVATCMYEHCYC' A
#
# COMPACT_ATOMS: atom_id res chain seq x y z
N MET A 1 1.79 33.03 -15.11
CA MET A 1 2.72 31.91 -14.80
C MET A 1 2.55 31.35 -13.37
N ALA A 2 2.42 32.18 -12.32
CA ALA A 2 2.29 31.71 -10.94
C ALA A 2 1.07 30.80 -10.63
N LYS A 3 -0.06 30.96 -11.35
CA LYS A 3 -1.24 30.08 -11.19
C LYS A 3 -0.97 28.63 -11.63
N ILE A 4 -0.20 28.44 -12.69
CA ILE A 4 0.13 27.12 -13.24
C ILE A 4 1.07 26.39 -12.28
N MET A 5 2.06 27.10 -11.71
CA MET A 5 2.97 26.54 -10.71
C MET A 5 2.23 26.03 -9.46
N LYS A 6 1.20 26.74 -8.99
CA LYS A 6 0.37 26.29 -7.86
C LYS A 6 -0.41 25.02 -8.18
N PHE A 7 -0.94 24.91 -9.39
CA PHE A 7 -1.68 23.73 -9.83
C PHE A 7 -0.77 22.49 -9.91
N VAL A 8 0.42 22.66 -10.51
CA VAL A 8 1.44 21.58 -10.59
C VAL A 8 1.86 21.13 -9.18
N HIS A 9 2.06 22.07 -8.26
CA HIS A 9 2.46 21.74 -6.89
C HIS A 9 1.36 20.96 -6.14
N ALA A 10 0.09 21.38 -6.29
CA ALA A 10 -1.04 20.66 -5.71
C ALA A 10 -1.19 19.24 -6.30
N MET A 11 -0.97 19.08 -7.60
CA MET A 11 -1.00 17.77 -8.26
C MET A 11 0.09 16.83 -7.76
N ILE A 12 1.32 17.33 -7.57
CA ILE A 12 2.43 16.55 -7.00
C ILE A 12 2.11 16.13 -5.57
N LEU A 13 1.63 17.05 -4.73
CA LEU A 13 1.20 16.75 -3.36
C LEU A 13 0.12 15.67 -3.33
N PHE A 14 -0.86 15.75 -4.23
CA PHE A 14 -1.94 14.77 -4.32
C PHE A 14 -1.41 13.37 -4.70
N LEU A 15 -0.48 13.30 -5.65
CA LEU A 15 0.16 12.03 -6.04
C LEU A 15 0.97 11.41 -4.90
N PHE A 16 1.73 12.22 -4.15
CA PHE A 16 2.46 11.74 -2.97
C PHE A 16 1.53 11.20 -1.89
N LEU A 17 0.47 11.94 -1.56
CA LEU A 17 -0.52 11.51 -0.57
C LEU A 17 -1.24 10.22 -1.01
N PHE A 18 -1.56 10.09 -2.29
CA PHE A 18 -2.18 8.88 -2.83
C PHE A 18 -1.23 7.68 -2.73
N ALA A 19 0.04 7.84 -3.11
CA ALA A 19 1.04 6.76 -3.03
C ALA A 19 1.25 6.25 -1.60
N ILE A 20 1.29 7.15 -0.61
CA ILE A 20 1.45 6.78 0.82
C ILE A 20 0.23 6.01 1.35
N ASN A 21 -0.98 6.35 0.90
CA ASN A 21 -2.19 5.64 1.32
C ASN A 21 -2.26 4.21 0.76
N VAL A 22 -1.77 3.99 -0.46
CA VAL A 22 -1.78 2.64 -1.07
C VAL A 22 -0.79 1.72 -0.37
N THR A 23 0.37 2.22 0.09
CA THR A 23 1.37 1.41 0.78
C THR A 23 1.01 1.14 2.24
N ALA A 24 0.29 2.03 2.92
CA ALA A 24 -0.16 1.83 4.30
C ALA A 24 -1.25 0.75 4.45
N PHE A 25 -1.93 0.38 3.36
CA PHE A 25 -3.02 -0.60 3.41
C PHE A 25 -2.55 -2.06 3.34
N ARG A 26 -1.29 -2.31 3.02
CA ARG A 26 -0.74 -3.67 2.98
C ARG A 26 0.25 -3.83 4.09
N ASP A 27 -0.11 -4.66 5.07
CA ASP A 27 0.80 -5.11 6.11
C ASP A 27 2.08 -5.64 5.45
N PRO A 28 3.22 -4.95 5.64
CA PRO A 28 4.47 -5.38 5.05
C PRO A 28 4.89 -6.70 5.71
N CYS A 29 5.33 -7.66 4.90
CA CYS A 29 5.81 -8.95 5.38
C CYS A 29 7.17 -9.28 4.76
N ASN A 30 7.99 -10.03 5.49
CA ASN A 30 9.21 -10.65 4.95
C ASN A 30 9.08 -12.17 4.87
N PHE A 31 8.28 -12.75 5.75
CA PHE A 31 8.02 -14.18 5.84
C PHE A 31 6.51 -14.44 5.92
N ASP A 32 6.08 -15.63 5.50
CA ASP A 32 4.68 -16.05 5.60
C ASP A 32 4.14 -15.96 7.04
N PHE A 33 5.02 -16.16 8.04
CA PHE A 33 4.67 -16.05 9.45
C PHE A 33 4.34 -14.61 9.90
N ASP A 34 4.83 -13.60 9.18
CA ASP A 34 4.50 -12.19 9.47
C ASP A 34 3.02 -11.90 9.15
N CYS A 35 2.40 -12.70 8.28
CA CYS A 35 0.99 -12.62 7.89
C CYS A 35 0.03 -13.27 8.90
N ARG A 36 0.34 -13.12 10.18
CA ARG A 36 -0.34 -13.81 11.30
C ARG A 36 -1.82 -13.42 11.49
N ASN A 37 -2.23 -12.31 10.89
CA ASN A 37 -3.57 -11.70 11.04
C ASN A 37 -4.41 -11.68 9.75
N SER A 38 -3.99 -12.33 8.67
CA SER A 38 -4.82 -12.35 7.47
C SER A 38 -6.07 -13.19 7.71
N ASN A 39 -7.25 -12.57 7.57
CA ASN A 39 -8.55 -13.25 7.58
C ASN A 39 -8.76 -14.09 6.31
N CYS A 40 -7.87 -15.04 6.03
CA CYS A 40 -8.05 -15.95 4.91
C CYS A 40 -9.20 -16.90 5.21
N THR A 41 -10.11 -17.05 4.24
CA THR A 41 -11.18 -18.02 4.32
C THR A 41 -10.62 -19.39 3.93
N ALA A 42 -10.96 -20.45 4.67
CA ALA A 42 -10.53 -21.81 4.30
C ALA A 42 -10.98 -22.13 2.86
N PRO A 43 -10.12 -22.73 2.00
CA PRO A 43 -8.86 -23.41 2.30
C PRO A 43 -7.58 -22.57 2.13
N TYR A 44 -7.69 -21.25 1.93
CA TYR A 44 -6.54 -20.40 1.63
C TYR A 44 -5.69 -20.12 2.87
N VAL A 45 -4.37 -20.05 2.67
CA VAL A 45 -3.39 -19.74 3.72
C VAL A 45 -2.71 -18.42 3.41
N ALA A 46 -2.38 -17.68 4.45
CA ALA A 46 -1.62 -16.44 4.35
C ALA A 46 -0.24 -16.73 3.76
N THR A 47 0.16 -15.99 2.73
CA THR A 47 1.50 -16.04 2.15
C THR A 47 2.05 -14.63 1.96
N CYS A 48 3.36 -14.50 2.10
CA CYS A 48 4.06 -13.26 1.85
C CYS A 48 4.57 -13.23 0.41
N MET A 49 3.97 -12.38 -0.42
CA MET A 49 4.41 -12.16 -1.81
C MET A 49 4.66 -10.68 -2.03
N TYR A 50 5.77 -10.33 -2.69
CA TYR A 50 6.10 -8.93 -2.99
C TYR A 50 6.03 -8.01 -1.76
N GLU A 51 6.56 -8.48 -0.62
CA GLU A 51 6.56 -7.74 0.66
C GLU A 51 5.16 -7.43 1.21
N HIS A 52 4.15 -8.19 0.78
CA HIS A 52 2.76 -8.01 1.20
C HIS A 52 2.07 -9.34 1.49
N CYS A 53 1.17 -9.31 2.46
CA CYS A 53 0.37 -10.48 2.80
C CYS A 53 -0.76 -10.70 1.80
N TYR A 54 -0.85 -11.92 1.27
CA TYR A 54 -1.91 -12.40 0.40
C TYR A 54 -2.58 -13.62 1.03
N CYS A 55 -3.86 -13.79 0.72
CA CYS A 55 -4.52 -15.08 0.68
C CYS A 55 -4.55 -15.51 -0.81
#